data_AF-A0A8X6HCN5-F1
#
_entry.id   AF-A0A8X6HCN5-F1
#
_cell.length_a   1.000
_cell.length_b   1.000
_cell.length_c   1.000
_cell.angle_alpha   90.00
_cell.angle_beta   90.00
_cell.angle_gamma   90.00
#
_symmetry.space_group_name_H-M   'P 1'
#
loop_
_entity.id
_entity.type
_entity.pdbx_description
1 polymer ?
#
loop_
_entity_poly.entity_id
_entity_poly.type
_entity_poly.pdbx_seq_one_letter_code
_entity_poly.pdbx_strand_id
1 'polypeptide(L)'
;MAYFTAIVLLILPFSVFALDNGLALTPPMGWLSWERFTCNTDCKNDPDNCISEKLYKDMADRLVTDGYKDIGYEYINIDDCWMEKERDKDGKLVPDRERFPNGIKALADYIHSKGLKLGIYQDIGSKTCAGFPGSYGHFETDAATFAEWEVDMLKVDGCYADPKQMDDLYPIFSSAVNKSSRDILFSCEWPFYQHAAGMKPNYQQIAKYCNIWRNFYDVVDSWQSILSIVDYYITNQEEFVAAAGPGHWNDPDMILAGNFGLSYDEAKAQFMLWAVMASPLLVSNDLRHIRKEFSDLLKNKEIITVNQDPLGKMGKMVQKNGNIEIWTRPISPLSKDGKYSYSIVVFNRNTLGSVTNVSIKLDSIGLDSPNCYSIYDVFDSEHVTKYCPQDTLKIQVNPSSASMVVAKVLN
;
A
#
# COMPACT_ATOMS: atom_id res chain seq x y z
N MET A 1 1.44 -60.03 38.15
CA MET A 1 0.79 -59.20 37.11
C MET A 1 1.50 -57.87 37.07
N ALA A 2 2.21 -57.57 35.98
CA ALA A 2 2.91 -56.30 35.82
C ALA A 2 1.91 -55.23 35.38
N TYR A 3 1.82 -54.13 36.12
CA TYR A 3 1.02 -52.97 35.74
C TYR A 3 1.90 -52.05 34.88
N PHE A 4 1.55 -51.92 33.60
CA PHE A 4 2.11 -50.92 32.70
C PHE A 4 1.39 -49.59 32.94
N THR A 5 2.11 -48.60 33.47
CA THR A 5 1.62 -47.23 33.57
C THR A 5 1.93 -46.52 32.24
N ALA A 6 0.92 -46.32 31.40
CA ALA A 6 1.05 -45.54 30.18
C ALA A 6 1.05 -44.05 30.53
N ILE A 7 2.16 -43.36 30.26
CA ILE A 7 2.25 -41.89 30.32
C ILE A 7 1.71 -41.35 28.99
N VAL A 8 0.56 -40.70 29.04
CA VAL A 8 0.01 -39.94 27.91
C VAL A 8 0.65 -38.57 27.92
N LEU A 9 1.55 -38.30 26.98
CA LEU A 9 2.01 -36.94 26.69
C LEU A 9 0.87 -36.18 26.01
N LEU A 10 0.30 -35.21 26.73
CA LEU A 10 -0.59 -34.19 26.16
C LEU A 10 0.25 -33.21 25.33
N ILE A 11 0.21 -33.37 24.01
CA ILE A 11 0.70 -32.36 23.06
C ILE A 11 -0.34 -31.25 23.03
N LEU A 12 -0.05 -30.11 23.68
CA LEU A 12 -0.84 -28.89 23.53
C LEU A 12 -0.69 -28.39 22.08
N PRO A 13 -1.78 -28.12 21.35
CA PRO A 13 -1.69 -27.52 20.03
C PRO A 13 -1.10 -26.12 20.17
N PHE A 14 -0.03 -25.83 19.43
CA PHE A 14 0.45 -24.46 19.24
C PHE A 14 -0.71 -23.65 18.67
N SER A 15 -1.25 -22.73 19.47
CA SER A 15 -2.17 -21.71 18.95
C SER A 15 -1.34 -20.79 18.07
N VAL A 16 -1.57 -20.87 16.75
CA VAL A 16 -0.99 -19.90 15.83
C VAL A 16 -1.75 -18.59 16.05
N PHE A 17 -1.06 -17.58 16.60
CA PHE A 17 -1.64 -16.26 16.81
C PHE A 17 -1.71 -15.55 15.46
N ALA A 18 -2.92 -15.19 15.01
CA ALA A 18 -3.09 -14.32 13.86
C ALA A 18 -2.46 -12.95 14.10
N LEU A 19 -2.09 -12.24 13.03
CA LEU A 19 -1.53 -10.88 13.03
C LEU A 19 -2.59 -9.80 13.30
N ASP A 20 -3.63 -10.07 14.11
CA ASP A 20 -4.58 -9.03 14.53
C ASP A 20 -3.90 -8.08 15.52
N ASN A 21 -2.94 -7.29 15.00
CA ASN A 21 -1.93 -6.52 15.73
C ASN A 21 -2.36 -5.07 15.96
N GLY A 22 -3.60 -4.71 15.61
CA GLY A 22 -4.15 -3.36 15.78
C GLY A 22 -3.56 -2.30 14.85
N LEU A 23 -2.75 -2.69 13.86
CA LEU A 23 -2.16 -1.78 12.86
C LEU A 23 -2.96 -1.78 11.57
N ALA A 24 -2.65 -0.82 10.69
CA ALA A 24 -3.26 -0.67 9.36
C ALA A 24 -4.81 -0.66 9.39
N LEU A 25 -5.44 -0.07 10.41
CA LEU A 25 -6.91 0.07 10.47
C LEU A 25 -7.47 0.93 9.32
N THR A 26 -6.62 1.77 8.75
CA THR A 26 -6.75 2.38 7.42
C THR A 26 -5.52 2.01 6.57
N PRO A 27 -5.57 2.15 5.24
CA PRO A 27 -4.41 1.85 4.40
C PRO A 27 -3.19 2.69 4.82
N PRO A 28 -1.98 2.11 4.95
CA PRO A 28 -0.82 2.87 5.38
C PRO A 28 -0.43 3.94 4.35
N MET A 29 0.04 5.08 4.83
CA MET A 29 0.49 6.21 4.03
C MET A 29 1.95 6.54 4.35
N GLY A 30 2.78 6.67 3.33
CA GLY A 30 4.19 6.97 3.55
C GLY A 30 4.99 7.11 2.27
N TRP A 31 6.28 6.84 2.38
CA TRP A 31 7.25 6.90 1.30
C TRP A 31 8.10 5.62 1.28
N LEU A 32 8.37 5.08 0.09
CA LEU A 32 9.16 3.87 -0.13
C LEU A 32 10.23 4.14 -1.21
N SER A 33 11.46 3.68 -1.00
CA SER A 33 12.59 4.07 -1.87
C SER A 33 12.64 3.39 -3.25
N TRP A 34 11.94 2.28 -3.45
CA TRP A 34 12.25 1.32 -4.52
C TRP A 34 12.12 1.89 -5.94
N GLU A 35 10.96 2.38 -6.34
CA GLU A 35 10.73 2.70 -7.74
C GLU A 35 11.62 3.85 -8.24
N ARG A 36 11.89 4.85 -7.38
CA ARG A 36 12.67 6.04 -7.76
C ARG A 36 14.18 5.85 -7.58
N PHE A 37 14.61 5.19 -6.51
CA PHE A 37 16.02 5.09 -6.13
C PHE A 37 16.63 3.71 -6.39
N THR A 38 15.79 2.68 -6.51
CA THR A 38 16.17 1.31 -6.88
C THR A 38 17.29 0.76 -6.00
N CYS A 39 18.21 -0.03 -6.55
CA CYS A 39 19.38 -0.57 -5.88
C CYS A 39 20.65 0.27 -6.12
N ASN A 40 20.55 1.61 -6.10
CA ASN A 40 21.73 2.46 -6.30
C ASN A 40 22.64 2.43 -5.06
N THR A 41 23.75 1.71 -5.10
CA THR A 41 24.72 1.65 -3.99
C THR A 41 25.99 2.49 -4.24
N ASP A 42 26.07 3.24 -5.34
CA ASP A 42 27.26 4.03 -5.70
C ASP A 42 27.25 5.41 -5.04
N CYS A 43 27.43 5.44 -3.72
CA CYS A 43 27.49 6.69 -2.96
C CYS A 43 28.74 7.54 -3.25
N LYS A 44 29.73 7.00 -3.97
CA LYS A 44 30.92 7.74 -4.34
C LYS A 44 30.64 8.69 -5.51
N ASN A 45 29.95 8.19 -6.53
CA ASN A 45 29.66 8.96 -7.73
C ASN A 45 28.26 9.59 -7.72
N ASP A 46 27.34 9.07 -6.90
CA ASP A 46 25.96 9.57 -6.79
C ASP A 46 25.49 9.67 -5.32
N PRO A 47 26.17 10.49 -4.48
CA PRO A 47 25.97 10.53 -3.03
C PRO A 47 24.58 10.99 -2.59
N ASP A 48 23.85 11.71 -3.45
CA ASP A 48 22.53 12.23 -3.13
C ASP A 48 21.41 11.25 -3.47
N ASN A 49 21.65 10.23 -4.30
CA ASN A 49 20.60 9.29 -4.72
C ASN A 49 20.92 7.82 -4.39
N CYS A 50 22.12 7.54 -3.87
CA CYS A 50 22.42 6.20 -3.39
C CYS A 50 21.59 5.85 -2.14
N ILE A 51 21.28 4.57 -1.99
CA ILE A 51 20.61 3.99 -0.82
C ILE A 51 21.54 4.12 0.38
N SER A 52 21.32 5.14 1.19
CA SER A 52 22.15 5.52 2.32
C SER A 52 21.32 6.15 3.43
N GLU A 53 21.86 6.18 4.65
CA GLU A 53 21.24 6.85 5.79
C GLU A 53 20.87 8.31 5.46
N LYS A 54 21.72 9.02 4.71
CA LYS A 54 21.46 10.40 4.29
C LYS A 54 20.17 10.51 3.48
N LEU A 55 19.94 9.63 2.52
CA LEU A 55 18.74 9.64 1.68
C LEU A 55 17.47 9.57 2.54
N TYR A 56 17.40 8.62 3.47
CA TYR A 56 16.22 8.44 4.33
C TYR A 56 16.04 9.60 5.32
N LYS A 57 17.12 10.19 5.83
CA LYS A 57 17.05 11.40 6.65
C LYS A 57 16.51 12.58 5.85
N ASP A 58 16.99 12.81 4.63
CA ASP A 58 16.52 13.86 3.74
C ASP A 58 15.00 13.69 3.48
N MET A 59 14.54 12.48 3.14
CA MET A 59 13.11 12.22 2.89
C MET A 59 12.25 12.40 4.15
N ALA A 60 12.74 11.96 5.31
CA ALA A 60 12.07 12.18 6.59
C ALA A 60 11.95 13.68 6.91
N ASP A 61 12.99 14.48 6.62
CA ASP A 61 12.92 15.93 6.72
C ASP A 61 11.87 16.52 5.79
N ARG A 62 11.85 16.13 4.51
CA ARG A 62 10.86 16.64 3.54
C ARG A 62 9.42 16.28 3.92
N LEU A 63 9.16 15.05 4.39
CA LEU A 63 7.81 14.66 4.83
C LEU A 63 7.28 15.58 5.93
N VAL A 64 8.14 16.01 6.86
CA VAL A 64 7.75 16.94 7.93
C VAL A 64 7.67 18.38 7.41
N THR A 65 8.73 18.89 6.78
CA THR A 65 8.81 20.32 6.45
C THR A 65 7.83 20.73 5.36
N ASP A 66 7.45 19.81 4.47
CA ASP A 66 6.58 20.09 3.34
C ASP A 66 5.10 19.74 3.60
N GLY A 67 4.78 19.34 4.84
CA GLY A 67 3.42 19.13 5.34
C GLY A 67 2.78 17.80 4.95
N TYR A 68 3.55 16.79 4.50
CA TYR A 68 3.02 15.46 4.19
C TYR A 68 2.62 14.71 5.46
N LYS A 69 3.45 14.81 6.51
CA LYS A 69 3.14 14.22 7.82
C LYS A 69 1.81 14.74 8.37
N ASP A 70 1.55 16.04 8.25
CA ASP A 70 0.35 16.68 8.77
C ASP A 70 -0.95 16.20 8.11
N ILE A 71 -0.87 15.57 6.94
CA ILE A 71 -2.03 14.99 6.27
C ILE A 71 -2.13 13.46 6.43
N GLY A 72 -1.10 12.81 7.01
CA GLY A 72 -1.13 11.38 7.31
C GLY A 72 0.03 10.55 6.74
N TYR A 73 0.94 11.10 5.93
CA TYR A 73 2.11 10.34 5.48
C TYR A 73 3.11 10.16 6.63
N GLU A 74 3.14 8.97 7.23
CA GLU A 74 3.88 8.73 8.47
C GLU A 74 5.02 7.71 8.34
N TYR A 75 5.03 6.86 7.30
CA TYR A 75 6.07 5.85 7.11
C TYR A 75 7.20 6.33 6.16
N ILE A 76 8.46 6.06 6.54
CA ILE A 76 9.65 6.12 5.68
C ILE A 76 10.18 4.70 5.57
N ASN A 77 10.08 4.10 4.40
CA ASN A 77 10.38 2.68 4.21
C ASN A 77 11.65 2.48 3.38
N ILE A 78 12.60 1.76 3.97
CA ILE A 78 13.79 1.25 3.30
C ILE A 78 13.39 0.02 2.49
N ASP A 79 13.71 0.00 1.20
CA ASP A 79 13.56 -1.18 0.34
C ASP A 79 14.89 -1.98 0.24
N ASP A 80 15.07 -2.84 -0.76
CA ASP A 80 16.25 -3.69 -0.91
C ASP A 80 17.58 -2.89 -0.95
N CYS A 81 18.70 -3.60 -0.83
CA CYS A 81 20.07 -3.08 -0.97
C CYS A 81 20.58 -2.24 0.21
N TRP A 82 19.94 -2.28 1.38
CA TRP A 82 20.39 -1.55 2.57
C TRP A 82 21.53 -2.23 3.36
N MET A 83 21.72 -3.54 3.18
CA MET A 83 22.58 -4.37 4.03
C MET A 83 23.92 -4.75 3.39
N GLU A 84 24.84 -5.25 4.22
CA GLU A 84 26.07 -5.93 3.81
C GLU A 84 25.77 -7.22 3.03
N LYS A 85 26.74 -7.71 2.25
CA LYS A 85 26.59 -8.99 1.52
C LYS A 85 26.64 -10.23 2.40
N GLU A 86 27.06 -10.09 3.65
CA GLU A 86 27.17 -11.17 4.61
C GLU A 86 26.56 -10.76 5.96
N ARG A 87 25.95 -11.74 6.64
CA ARG A 87 25.53 -11.62 8.04
C ARG A 87 26.77 -11.56 8.94
N ASP A 88 26.63 -11.04 10.16
CA ASP A 88 27.71 -11.10 11.13
C ASP A 88 27.97 -12.53 11.66
N LYS A 89 29.00 -12.66 12.50
CA LYS A 89 29.38 -13.93 13.14
C LYS A 89 28.28 -14.56 14.00
N ASP A 90 27.30 -13.78 14.45
CA ASP A 90 26.19 -14.22 15.29
C ASP A 90 24.93 -14.51 14.44
N GLY A 91 25.05 -14.39 13.11
CA GLY A 91 23.99 -14.65 12.15
C GLY A 91 23.01 -13.49 11.96
N LYS A 92 23.29 -12.30 12.51
CA LYS A 92 22.43 -11.12 12.36
C LYS A 92 22.69 -10.40 11.03
N LEU A 93 21.63 -9.76 10.52
CA LEU A 93 21.74 -8.82 9.42
C LEU A 93 22.55 -7.59 9.83
N VAL A 94 23.35 -7.06 8.91
CA VAL A 94 24.22 -5.91 9.15
C VAL A 94 23.92 -4.85 8.10
N PRO A 95 23.54 -3.61 8.48
CA PRO A 95 23.44 -2.53 7.51
C PRO A 95 24.82 -2.24 6.92
N ASP A 96 24.86 -1.85 5.64
CA ASP A 96 26.11 -1.49 4.98
C ASP A 96 26.83 -0.39 5.77
N ARG A 97 28.06 -0.65 6.20
CA ARG A 97 28.77 0.21 7.15
C ARG A 97 29.21 1.54 6.56
N GLU A 98 29.36 1.64 5.23
CA GLU A 98 29.73 2.88 4.57
C GLU A 98 28.50 3.76 4.33
N ARG A 99 27.38 3.14 3.94
CA ARG A 99 26.15 3.85 3.56
C ARG A 99 25.24 4.14 4.76
N PHE A 100 25.31 3.31 5.81
CA PHE A 100 24.58 3.45 7.06
C PHE A 100 25.54 3.42 8.26
N PRO A 101 26.46 4.39 8.37
CA PRO A 101 27.56 4.34 9.33
C PRO A 101 27.12 4.37 10.81
N ASN A 102 25.91 4.86 11.11
CA ASN A 102 25.37 4.85 12.48
C ASN A 102 24.41 3.67 12.75
N GLY A 103 24.17 2.82 11.74
CA GLY A 103 23.27 1.68 11.81
C GLY A 103 21.78 2.04 11.80
N ILE A 104 20.93 1.00 11.67
CA ILE A 104 19.47 1.18 11.50
C ILE A 104 18.81 1.74 12.76
N LYS A 105 19.21 1.33 13.96
CA LYS A 105 18.63 1.86 15.20
C LYS A 105 18.78 3.39 15.30
N ALA A 106 19.94 3.94 14.95
CA ALA A 106 20.17 5.38 14.97
C ALA A 106 19.33 6.12 13.91
N LEU A 107 19.09 5.47 12.75
CA LEU A 107 18.17 5.99 11.74
C LEU A 107 16.71 5.95 12.22
N ALA A 108 16.30 4.87 12.89
CA ALA A 108 14.98 4.75 13.53
C ALA A 108 14.78 5.88 14.56
N ASP A 109 15.74 6.07 15.46
CA ASP A 109 15.73 7.16 16.46
C ASP A 109 15.55 8.54 15.80
N TYR A 110 16.26 8.80 14.69
CA TYR A 110 16.11 10.04 13.94
C TYR A 110 14.70 10.21 13.37
N ILE A 111 14.16 9.16 12.73
CA ILE A 111 12.82 9.18 12.13
C ILE A 111 11.73 9.31 13.21
N HIS A 112 11.86 8.60 14.32
CA HIS A 112 10.94 8.70 15.46
C HIS A 112 11.00 10.08 16.13
N SER A 113 12.18 10.71 16.21
CA SER A 113 12.31 12.08 16.72
C SER A 113 11.51 13.12 15.91
N LYS A 114 11.19 12.80 14.66
CA LYS A 114 10.33 13.58 13.77
C LYS A 114 8.85 13.19 13.86
N GLY A 115 8.51 12.21 14.70
CA GLY A 115 7.18 11.62 14.81
C GLY A 115 6.75 10.88 13.55
N LEU A 116 7.71 10.32 12.80
CA LEU A 116 7.49 9.41 11.68
C LEU A 116 7.79 7.97 12.14
N LYS A 117 7.56 7.00 11.27
CA LYS A 117 7.75 5.56 11.46
C LYS A 117 8.75 5.03 10.44
N LEU A 118 9.63 4.12 10.85
CA LEU A 118 10.62 3.49 9.97
C LEU A 118 10.12 2.13 9.48
N GLY A 119 10.06 1.94 8.17
CA GLY A 119 9.94 0.62 7.56
C GLY A 119 11.28 0.09 7.05
N ILE A 120 11.40 -1.24 6.99
CA ILE A 120 12.55 -1.94 6.41
C ILE A 120 12.09 -3.08 5.49
N TYR A 121 13.03 -3.58 4.68
CA TYR A 121 12.81 -4.64 3.72
C TYR A 121 13.57 -5.91 4.08
N GLN A 122 12.95 -7.06 3.82
CA GLN A 122 13.52 -8.39 3.78
C GLN A 122 12.89 -9.24 2.69
N ASP A 123 13.37 -10.47 2.55
CA ASP A 123 12.88 -11.48 1.63
C ASP A 123 12.67 -12.80 2.37
N ILE A 124 11.56 -13.49 2.06
CA ILE A 124 11.19 -14.77 2.66
C ILE A 124 12.16 -15.91 2.28
N GLY A 125 12.84 -15.77 1.15
CA GLY A 125 13.75 -16.75 0.58
C GLY A 125 15.18 -16.66 1.09
N SER A 126 16.07 -17.35 0.39
CA SER A 126 17.49 -17.45 0.79
C SER A 126 18.31 -16.20 0.50
N LYS A 127 17.83 -15.33 -0.40
CA LYS A 127 18.43 -14.05 -0.79
C LYS A 127 17.32 -13.05 -1.10
N THR A 128 17.61 -11.76 -0.97
CA THR A 128 16.77 -10.72 -1.55
C THR A 128 16.82 -10.74 -3.06
N CYS A 129 15.89 -10.07 -3.73
CA CYS A 129 15.88 -9.95 -5.18
C CYS A 129 17.19 -9.36 -5.77
N ALA A 130 17.85 -8.43 -5.06
CA ALA A 130 19.17 -7.90 -5.44
C ALA A 130 20.36 -8.74 -4.93
N GLY A 131 20.09 -9.94 -4.39
CA GLY A 131 21.09 -10.94 -4.02
C GLY A 131 21.81 -10.67 -2.69
N PHE A 132 21.22 -9.89 -1.79
CA PHE A 132 21.68 -9.76 -0.40
C PHE A 132 21.15 -10.92 0.46
N PRO A 133 21.63 -11.12 1.71
CA PRO A 133 21.13 -12.19 2.58
C PRO A 133 19.59 -12.13 2.76
N GLY A 134 18.89 -13.24 2.53
CA GLY A 134 17.45 -13.38 2.80
C GLY A 134 17.18 -13.96 4.19
N SER A 135 15.92 -14.01 4.60
CA SER A 135 15.52 -14.42 5.96
C SER A 135 15.23 -15.92 6.12
N TYR A 136 15.26 -16.72 5.04
CA TYR A 136 15.04 -18.16 5.15
C TYR A 136 16.02 -18.81 6.15
N GLY A 137 15.48 -19.48 7.18
CA GLY A 137 16.27 -20.08 8.27
C GLY A 137 16.68 -19.11 9.39
N HIS A 138 16.35 -17.82 9.28
CA HIS A 138 16.72 -16.76 10.22
C HIS A 138 15.53 -15.94 10.73
N PHE A 139 14.28 -16.34 10.48
CA PHE A 139 13.07 -15.57 10.80
C PHE A 139 12.99 -15.06 12.24
N GLU A 140 13.29 -15.90 13.25
CA GLU A 140 13.27 -15.46 14.66
C GLU A 140 14.38 -14.46 14.98
N THR A 141 15.59 -14.69 14.47
CA THR A 141 16.73 -13.78 14.65
C THR A 141 16.49 -12.43 13.97
N ASP A 142 15.96 -12.44 12.75
CA ASP A 142 15.68 -11.23 11.98
C ASP A 142 14.54 -10.44 12.60
N ALA A 143 13.45 -11.10 13.01
CA ALA A 143 12.34 -10.47 13.74
C ALA A 143 12.82 -9.79 15.04
N ALA A 144 13.66 -10.48 15.82
CA ALA A 144 14.25 -9.91 17.03
C ALA A 144 15.17 -8.71 16.72
N THR A 145 15.93 -8.78 15.62
CA THR A 145 16.81 -7.69 15.18
C THR A 145 16.01 -6.45 14.78
N PHE A 146 14.90 -6.60 14.05
CA PHE A 146 14.05 -5.47 13.68
C PHE A 146 13.34 -4.83 14.88
N ALA A 147 12.91 -5.64 15.85
CA ALA A 147 12.36 -5.14 17.09
C ALA A 147 13.42 -4.39 17.94
N GLU A 148 14.65 -4.91 18.02
CA GLU A 148 15.80 -4.26 18.67
C GLU A 148 16.13 -2.91 18.01
N TRP A 149 16.02 -2.82 16.69
CA TRP A 149 16.19 -1.58 15.93
C TRP A 149 14.97 -0.66 15.93
N GLU A 150 13.88 -1.06 16.58
CA GLU A 150 12.63 -0.30 16.67
C GLU A 150 11.99 0.00 15.30
N VAL A 151 12.06 -0.95 14.37
CA VAL A 151 11.35 -0.87 13.09
C VAL A 151 9.83 -0.92 13.30
N ASP A 152 9.08 -0.16 12.51
CA ASP A 152 7.61 -0.04 12.57
C ASP A 152 6.87 -0.78 11.45
N MET A 153 7.56 -1.06 10.34
CA MET A 153 7.00 -1.77 9.19
C MET A 153 8.06 -2.70 8.56
N LEU A 154 7.66 -3.89 8.15
CA LEU A 154 8.51 -4.85 7.46
C LEU A 154 7.85 -5.26 6.15
N LYS A 155 8.48 -4.91 5.03
CA LYS A 155 8.19 -5.46 3.71
C LYS A 155 8.95 -6.78 3.55
N VAL A 156 8.23 -7.84 3.19
CA VAL A 156 8.78 -9.18 2.96
C VAL A 156 8.48 -9.60 1.53
N ASP A 157 9.54 -9.64 0.74
CA ASP A 157 9.57 -10.08 -0.65
C ASP A 157 9.64 -11.62 -0.77
N GLY A 158 9.59 -12.15 -1.98
CA GLY A 158 9.47 -13.57 -2.29
C GLY A 158 10.52 -14.17 -3.20
N CYS A 159 11.61 -13.45 -3.53
CA CYS A 159 12.64 -13.97 -4.40
C CYS A 159 13.36 -15.17 -3.75
N TYR A 160 13.94 -16.05 -4.58
CA TYR A 160 14.74 -17.19 -4.08
C TYR A 160 14.03 -18.11 -3.07
N ALA A 161 12.70 -18.20 -3.13
CA ALA A 161 11.84 -19.15 -2.43
C ALA A 161 10.96 -19.93 -3.42
N ASP A 162 10.53 -21.15 -3.07
CA ASP A 162 9.51 -21.87 -3.84
C ASP A 162 8.12 -21.30 -3.48
N PRO A 163 7.34 -20.78 -4.46
CA PRO A 163 5.98 -20.29 -4.21
C PRO A 163 5.05 -21.28 -3.51
N LYS A 164 5.32 -22.59 -3.62
CA LYS A 164 4.58 -23.65 -2.90
C LYS A 164 4.81 -23.66 -1.39
N GLN A 165 5.91 -23.08 -0.93
CA GLN A 165 6.27 -23.01 0.49
C GLN A 165 5.76 -21.73 1.14
N MET A 166 5.30 -20.74 0.37
CA MET A 166 4.90 -19.44 0.91
C MET A 166 3.70 -19.51 1.87
N ASP A 167 2.82 -20.50 1.70
CA ASP A 167 1.71 -20.78 2.61
C ASP A 167 2.15 -21.20 4.01
N ASP A 168 3.41 -21.64 4.16
CA ASP A 168 4.03 -21.97 5.45
C ASP A 168 5.00 -20.87 5.90
N LEU A 169 5.84 -20.36 4.99
CA LEU A 169 6.95 -19.46 5.34
C LEU A 169 6.46 -18.09 5.81
N TYR A 170 5.53 -17.45 5.10
CA TYR A 170 5.01 -16.13 5.50
C TYR A 170 4.32 -16.18 6.87
N PRO A 171 3.45 -17.17 7.18
CA PRO A 171 2.91 -17.33 8.52
C PRO A 171 3.97 -17.53 9.61
N ILE A 172 5.04 -18.30 9.34
CA ILE A 172 6.15 -18.49 10.29
C ILE A 172 6.83 -17.15 10.58
N PHE A 173 7.18 -16.39 9.55
CA PHE A 173 7.89 -15.12 9.73
C PHE A 173 6.99 -14.06 10.39
N SER A 174 5.74 -13.94 9.93
CA SER A 174 4.73 -13.08 10.55
C SER A 174 4.54 -13.41 12.04
N SER A 175 4.48 -14.71 12.39
CA SER A 175 4.40 -15.14 13.79
C SER A 175 5.65 -14.80 14.59
N ALA A 176 6.85 -14.86 13.99
CA ALA A 176 8.09 -14.45 14.65
C ALA A 176 8.11 -12.95 14.92
N VAL A 177 7.64 -12.13 13.97
CA VAL A 177 7.47 -10.68 14.11
C VAL A 177 6.46 -10.37 15.22
N ASN A 178 5.30 -11.03 15.23
CA ASN A 178 4.26 -10.81 16.25
C ASN A 178 4.69 -11.26 17.66
N LYS A 179 5.61 -12.22 17.77
CA LYS A 179 6.20 -12.64 19.06
C LYS A 179 7.28 -11.67 19.55
N SER A 180 7.78 -10.80 18.68
CA SER A 180 8.72 -9.76 19.09
C SER A 180 8.02 -8.75 20.01
N SER A 181 8.76 -8.02 20.83
CA SER A 181 8.19 -7.07 21.79
C SER A 181 7.69 -5.76 21.16
N ARG A 182 7.43 -5.74 19.85
CA ARG A 182 7.10 -4.53 19.09
C ARG A 182 6.03 -4.83 18.04
N ASP A 183 5.05 -3.95 17.93
CA ASP A 183 4.06 -3.97 16.86
C ASP A 183 4.71 -3.50 15.55
N ILE A 184 4.78 -4.38 14.55
CA ILE A 184 5.38 -4.10 13.24
C ILE A 184 4.34 -4.40 12.16
N LEU A 185 4.07 -3.43 11.29
CA LEU A 185 3.19 -3.62 10.14
C LEU A 185 3.85 -4.58 9.15
N PHE A 186 3.19 -5.68 8.80
CA PHE A 186 3.76 -6.72 7.94
C PHE A 186 3.21 -6.62 6.51
N SER A 187 4.06 -6.23 5.56
CA SER A 187 3.76 -6.13 4.13
C SER A 187 4.30 -7.35 3.39
N CYS A 188 3.44 -8.07 2.67
CA CYS A 188 3.77 -9.35 2.06
C CYS A 188 3.73 -9.31 0.54
N GLU A 189 4.72 -9.87 -0.14
CA GLU A 189 4.63 -10.13 -1.59
C GLU A 189 4.09 -11.52 -1.95
N TRP A 190 3.66 -12.27 -0.94
CA TRP A 190 3.15 -13.64 -1.05
C TRP A 190 2.20 -13.88 -2.25
N PRO A 191 1.06 -13.17 -2.40
CA PRO A 191 0.15 -13.48 -3.50
C PRO A 191 0.77 -13.23 -4.88
N PHE A 192 1.59 -12.20 -5.06
CA PHE A 192 2.27 -11.92 -6.33
C PHE A 192 3.07 -13.14 -6.82
N TYR A 193 3.94 -13.70 -5.98
CA TYR A 193 4.78 -14.83 -6.38
C TYR A 193 3.99 -16.10 -6.66
N GLN A 194 2.89 -16.33 -5.94
CA GLN A 194 1.98 -17.44 -6.23
C GLN A 194 1.25 -17.25 -7.56
N HIS A 195 0.72 -16.05 -7.84
CA HIS A 195 0.11 -15.73 -9.12
C HIS A 195 1.09 -15.90 -10.28
N ALA A 196 2.32 -15.39 -10.12
CA ALA A 196 3.40 -15.52 -11.11
C ALA A 196 3.76 -16.99 -11.40
N ALA A 197 3.57 -17.88 -10.42
CA ALA A 197 3.73 -19.33 -10.57
C ALA A 197 2.48 -20.07 -11.09
N GLY A 198 1.41 -19.34 -11.44
CA GLY A 198 0.13 -19.92 -11.88
C GLY A 198 -0.65 -20.61 -10.76
N MET A 199 -0.34 -20.29 -9.50
CA MET A 199 -1.06 -20.76 -8.32
C MET A 199 -2.20 -19.81 -7.97
N LYS A 200 -3.20 -20.31 -7.26
CA LYS A 200 -4.27 -19.48 -6.71
C LYS A 200 -3.99 -19.19 -5.23
N PRO A 201 -3.73 -17.94 -4.83
CA PRO A 201 -3.48 -17.59 -3.44
C PRO A 201 -4.72 -17.75 -2.56
N ASN A 202 -4.48 -18.04 -1.27
CA ASN A 202 -5.52 -18.09 -0.26
C ASN A 202 -5.60 -16.77 0.50
N TYR A 203 -6.38 -15.80 -0.01
CA TYR A 203 -6.51 -14.48 0.61
C TYR A 203 -7.04 -14.50 2.05
N GLN A 204 -7.85 -15.51 2.43
CA GLN A 204 -8.29 -15.65 3.81
C GLN A 204 -7.15 -15.99 4.76
N GLN A 205 -6.13 -16.70 4.28
CA GLN A 205 -4.93 -16.98 5.05
C GLN A 205 -3.98 -15.79 5.02
N ILE A 206 -3.76 -15.19 3.86
CA ILE A 206 -2.91 -14.00 3.70
C ILE A 206 -3.39 -12.88 4.64
N ALA A 207 -4.69 -12.58 4.66
CA ALA A 207 -5.26 -11.55 5.54
C ALA A 207 -5.09 -11.84 7.05
N LYS A 208 -4.82 -13.09 7.46
CA LYS A 208 -4.52 -13.43 8.86
C LYS A 208 -3.07 -13.14 9.25
N TYR A 209 -2.16 -13.03 8.29
CA TYR A 209 -0.72 -12.95 8.55
C TYR A 209 -0.05 -11.72 7.91
N CYS A 210 -0.79 -10.91 7.17
CA CYS A 210 -0.27 -9.75 6.44
C CYS A 210 -1.21 -8.56 6.63
N ASN A 211 -0.64 -7.39 6.93
CA ASN A 211 -1.39 -6.14 7.00
C ASN A 211 -1.65 -5.54 5.61
N ILE A 212 -0.71 -5.71 4.68
CA ILE A 212 -0.88 -5.37 3.27
C ILE A 212 -0.23 -6.45 2.41
N TRP A 213 -0.68 -6.63 1.17
CA TRP A 213 -0.04 -7.57 0.25
C TRP A 213 -0.02 -7.15 -1.21
N ARG A 214 1.14 -7.33 -1.86
CA ARG A 214 1.35 -7.07 -3.28
C ARG A 214 0.75 -8.19 -4.12
N ASN A 215 -0.16 -7.82 -5.03
CA ASN A 215 -0.91 -8.77 -5.85
C ASN A 215 -0.33 -8.97 -7.25
N PHE A 216 0.38 -7.98 -7.78
CA PHE A 216 0.77 -7.90 -9.18
C PHE A 216 2.20 -7.39 -9.34
N TYR A 217 2.69 -7.41 -10.58
CA TYR A 217 4.02 -6.93 -10.95
C TYR A 217 4.30 -5.52 -10.43
N ASP A 218 5.60 -5.26 -10.24
CA ASP A 218 6.11 -3.95 -9.85
C ASP A 218 5.61 -2.85 -10.79
N VAL A 219 5.25 -1.73 -10.17
CA VAL A 219 5.00 -0.49 -10.87
C VAL A 219 6.31 0.04 -11.43
N VAL A 220 6.26 0.51 -12.68
CA VAL A 220 7.38 1.20 -13.34
C VAL A 220 6.90 2.53 -13.87
N ASP A 221 7.78 3.54 -13.93
CA ASP A 221 7.48 4.92 -14.32
C ASP A 221 6.89 5.08 -15.74
N SER A 222 5.64 4.64 -15.93
CA SER A 222 4.97 4.66 -17.23
C SER A 222 3.46 4.51 -17.07
N TRP A 223 2.73 5.19 -17.94
CA TRP A 223 1.27 5.06 -17.97
C TRP A 223 0.80 3.63 -18.25
N GLN A 224 1.54 2.89 -19.08
CA GLN A 224 1.21 1.50 -19.42
C GLN A 224 1.26 0.56 -18.21
N SER A 225 2.17 0.80 -17.26
CA SER A 225 2.23 0.07 -16.00
C SER A 225 1.01 0.35 -15.12
N ILE A 226 0.60 1.62 -15.00
CA ILE A 226 -0.62 1.97 -14.27
C ILE A 226 -1.84 1.28 -14.88
N LEU A 227 -1.97 1.31 -16.22
CA LEU A 227 -3.08 0.64 -16.90
C LEU A 227 -3.09 -0.87 -16.68
N SER A 228 -1.92 -1.54 -16.70
CA SER A 228 -1.86 -2.99 -16.51
C SER A 228 -2.22 -3.40 -15.08
N ILE A 229 -1.79 -2.62 -14.08
CA ILE A 229 -2.20 -2.80 -12.68
C ILE A 229 -3.71 -2.64 -12.55
N VAL A 230 -4.27 -1.55 -13.09
CA VAL A 230 -5.72 -1.29 -13.05
C VAL A 230 -6.51 -2.41 -13.72
N ASP A 231 -6.09 -2.88 -14.89
CA ASP A 231 -6.74 -4.00 -15.60
C ASP A 231 -6.69 -5.31 -14.79
N TYR A 232 -5.58 -5.58 -14.12
CA TYR A 232 -5.44 -6.75 -13.25
C TYR A 232 -6.38 -6.65 -12.04
N TYR A 233 -6.49 -5.47 -11.42
CA TYR A 233 -7.39 -5.23 -10.29
C TYR A 233 -8.86 -5.30 -10.70
N ILE A 234 -9.24 -4.80 -11.87
CA ILE A 234 -10.59 -4.99 -12.43
C ILE A 234 -10.89 -6.48 -12.61
N THR A 235 -9.97 -7.22 -13.21
CA THR A 235 -10.16 -8.64 -13.53
C THR A 235 -10.40 -9.50 -12.28
N ASN A 236 -9.79 -9.12 -11.15
CA ASN A 236 -9.84 -9.88 -9.90
C ASN A 236 -10.69 -9.19 -8.80
N GLN A 237 -11.46 -8.15 -9.15
CA GLN A 237 -12.07 -7.25 -8.17
C GLN A 237 -12.98 -7.94 -7.14
N GLU A 238 -13.70 -9.00 -7.51
CA GLU A 238 -14.61 -9.67 -6.56
C GLU A 238 -13.85 -10.38 -5.44
N GLU A 239 -12.68 -10.96 -5.74
CA GLU A 239 -11.82 -11.58 -4.72
C GLU A 239 -11.10 -10.52 -3.87
N PHE A 240 -10.64 -9.44 -4.51
CA PHE A 240 -9.89 -8.37 -3.84
C PHE A 240 -10.80 -7.55 -2.91
N VAL A 241 -12.01 -7.21 -3.35
CA VAL A 241 -13.01 -6.51 -2.53
C VAL A 241 -13.43 -7.36 -1.32
N ALA A 242 -13.52 -8.68 -1.48
CA ALA A 242 -13.86 -9.58 -0.38
C ALA A 242 -12.71 -9.76 0.63
N ALA A 243 -11.46 -9.59 0.20
CA ALA A 243 -10.27 -9.79 1.02
C ALA A 243 -9.81 -8.52 1.77
N ALA A 244 -10.07 -7.32 1.23
CA ALA A 244 -9.62 -6.06 1.84
C ALA A 244 -10.54 -5.59 2.99
N GLY A 245 -9.92 -5.01 4.02
CA GLY A 245 -10.61 -4.40 5.15
C GLY A 245 -9.65 -3.82 6.18
N PRO A 246 -10.16 -3.21 7.27
CA PRO A 246 -9.34 -2.72 8.36
C PRO A 246 -8.36 -3.77 8.86
N GLY A 247 -7.07 -3.45 8.81
CA GLY A 247 -5.97 -4.33 9.22
C GLY A 247 -5.35 -5.16 8.10
N HIS A 248 -5.95 -5.24 6.90
CA HIS A 248 -5.55 -6.17 5.84
C HIS A 248 -5.94 -5.65 4.42
N TRP A 249 -4.97 -5.13 3.63
CA TRP A 249 -5.23 -4.41 2.37
C TRP A 249 -4.54 -5.00 1.13
N ASN A 250 -5.18 -4.85 -0.02
CA ASN A 250 -4.54 -5.09 -1.32
C ASN A 250 -3.59 -3.94 -1.65
N ASP A 251 -2.36 -4.28 -2.08
CA ASP A 251 -1.32 -3.35 -2.48
C ASP A 251 -1.10 -3.40 -4.00
N PRO A 252 -1.55 -2.37 -4.76
CA PRO A 252 -1.29 -2.20 -6.19
C PRO A 252 0.06 -1.54 -6.47
N ASP A 253 0.94 -1.47 -5.47
CA ASP A 253 2.28 -0.89 -5.51
C ASP A 253 2.33 0.66 -5.45
N MET A 254 3.54 1.21 -5.50
CA MET A 254 3.84 2.62 -5.20
C MET A 254 3.17 3.66 -6.10
N ILE A 255 3.02 4.87 -5.56
CA ILE A 255 2.55 6.06 -6.27
C ILE A 255 3.73 6.79 -6.95
N LEU A 256 3.58 7.11 -8.23
CA LEU A 256 4.62 7.66 -9.12
C LEU A 256 4.58 9.18 -9.28
N ALA A 257 3.57 9.84 -8.70
CA ALA A 257 3.36 11.28 -8.85
C ALA A 257 4.64 12.06 -8.47
N GLY A 258 5.17 12.83 -9.42
CA GLY A 258 6.39 13.62 -9.22
C GLY A 258 7.66 13.03 -9.87
N ASN A 259 7.58 11.83 -10.45
CA ASN A 259 8.65 11.24 -11.25
C ASN A 259 8.61 11.76 -12.71
N PHE A 260 8.96 10.91 -13.68
CA PHE A 260 9.27 11.33 -15.05
C PHE A 260 8.26 10.83 -16.09
N GLY A 261 7.65 9.67 -15.85
CA GLY A 261 6.88 8.92 -16.84
C GLY A 261 5.39 9.23 -16.89
N LEU A 262 4.86 9.90 -15.86
CA LEU A 262 3.45 10.30 -15.81
C LEU A 262 3.27 11.80 -16.03
N SER A 263 2.33 12.15 -16.91
CA SER A 263 1.74 13.49 -16.92
C SER A 263 0.97 13.79 -15.63
N TYR A 264 0.64 15.06 -15.40
CA TYR A 264 -0.17 15.44 -14.24
C TYR A 264 -1.56 14.76 -14.25
N ASP A 265 -2.16 14.63 -15.44
CA ASP A 265 -3.48 14.01 -15.60
C ASP A 265 -3.45 12.49 -15.34
N GLU A 266 -2.35 11.81 -15.70
CA GLU A 266 -2.12 10.38 -15.42
C GLU A 266 -1.80 10.15 -13.93
N ALA A 267 -1.02 11.03 -13.31
CA ALA A 267 -0.77 10.98 -11.86
C ALA A 267 -2.06 11.22 -11.05
N LYS A 268 -2.92 12.13 -11.51
CA LYS A 268 -4.28 12.30 -10.95
C LYS A 268 -5.07 11.01 -11.04
N ALA A 269 -5.05 10.35 -12.20
CA ALA A 269 -5.75 9.08 -12.38
C ALA A 269 -5.22 8.00 -11.43
N GLN A 270 -3.90 7.83 -11.31
CA GLN A 270 -3.31 6.88 -10.37
C GLN A 270 -3.78 7.16 -8.94
N PHE A 271 -3.64 8.41 -8.46
CA PHE A 271 -3.95 8.75 -7.08
C PHE A 271 -5.43 8.51 -6.73
N MET A 272 -6.34 8.87 -7.65
CA MET A 272 -7.77 8.62 -7.49
C MET A 272 -8.14 7.14 -7.53
N LEU A 273 -7.50 6.36 -8.42
CA LEU A 273 -7.76 4.93 -8.53
C LEU A 273 -7.22 4.18 -7.29
N TRP A 274 -6.05 4.55 -6.77
CA TRP A 274 -5.51 3.98 -5.52
C TRP A 274 -6.40 4.34 -4.33
N ALA A 275 -6.91 5.57 -4.29
CA ALA A 275 -7.86 5.99 -3.26
C ALA A 275 -9.19 5.22 -3.33
N VAL A 276 -9.78 5.02 -4.52
CA VAL A 276 -11.04 4.27 -4.66
C VAL A 276 -10.84 2.77 -4.37
N MET A 277 -9.65 2.22 -4.59
CA MET A 277 -9.29 0.83 -4.27
C MET A 277 -8.91 0.60 -2.80
N ALA A 278 -8.96 1.62 -1.95
CA ALA A 278 -8.54 1.52 -0.54
C ALA A 278 -7.10 0.97 -0.38
N SER A 279 -6.21 1.41 -1.26
CA SER A 279 -4.83 0.93 -1.33
C SER A 279 -3.89 1.73 -0.43
N PRO A 280 -2.74 1.16 -0.03
CA PRO A 280 -1.66 1.93 0.57
C PRO A 280 -1.29 3.14 -0.30
N LEU A 281 -1.03 4.29 0.33
CA LEU A 281 -0.52 5.47 -0.36
C LEU A 281 0.98 5.61 -0.06
N LEU A 282 1.76 4.68 -0.60
CA LEU A 282 3.22 4.66 -0.50
C LEU A 282 3.82 5.37 -1.71
N VAL A 283 4.33 6.58 -1.52
CA VAL A 283 4.92 7.39 -2.59
C VAL A 283 6.37 6.98 -2.82
N SER A 284 6.80 6.85 -4.07
CA SER A 284 8.20 6.66 -4.41
C SER A 284 8.64 7.76 -5.38
N ASN A 285 9.21 8.83 -4.85
CA ASN A 285 9.71 9.96 -5.63
C ASN A 285 10.83 10.70 -4.88
N ASP A 286 11.44 11.71 -5.50
CA ASP A 286 12.39 12.60 -4.82
C ASP A 286 11.66 13.84 -4.26
N LEU A 287 11.30 13.80 -2.97
CA LEU A 287 10.61 14.91 -2.29
C LEU A 287 11.44 16.19 -2.19
N ARG A 288 12.76 16.13 -2.43
CA ARG A 288 13.62 17.33 -2.44
C ARG A 288 13.38 18.17 -3.69
N HIS A 289 12.91 17.54 -4.77
CA HIS A 289 12.80 18.14 -6.10
C HIS A 289 11.42 17.97 -6.74
N ILE A 290 10.40 17.56 -5.97
CA ILE A 290 9.04 17.37 -6.49
C ILE A 290 8.44 18.70 -6.95
N ARG A 291 7.83 18.71 -8.15
CA ARG A 291 7.12 19.87 -8.67
C ARG A 291 5.86 20.17 -7.85
N LYS A 292 5.54 21.46 -7.70
CA LYS A 292 4.46 21.93 -6.81
C LYS A 292 3.12 21.26 -7.13
N GLU A 293 2.76 21.13 -8.39
CA GLU A 293 1.48 20.55 -8.80
C GLU A 293 1.32 19.08 -8.34
N PHE A 294 2.40 18.28 -8.36
CA PHE A 294 2.37 16.90 -7.86
C PHE A 294 2.39 16.86 -6.33
N SER A 295 3.10 17.78 -5.68
CA SER A 295 3.07 17.92 -4.22
C SER A 295 1.67 18.29 -3.72
N ASP A 296 1.00 19.24 -4.38
CA ASP A 296 -0.37 19.63 -4.07
C ASP A 296 -1.35 18.47 -4.29
N LEU A 297 -1.18 17.70 -5.37
CA LEU A 297 -1.98 16.50 -5.66
C LEU A 297 -1.88 15.48 -4.53
N LEU A 298 -0.65 15.11 -4.15
CA LEU A 298 -0.40 14.14 -3.07
C LEU A 298 -0.93 14.62 -1.71
N LYS A 299 -1.12 15.93 -1.53
CA LYS A 299 -1.70 16.52 -0.30
C LYS A 299 -3.20 16.85 -0.43
N ASN A 300 -3.88 16.40 -1.48
CA ASN A 300 -5.32 16.64 -1.62
C ASN A 300 -6.11 15.90 -0.52
N LYS A 301 -6.59 16.67 0.45
CA LYS A 301 -7.29 16.16 1.65
C LYS A 301 -8.57 15.39 1.34
N GLU A 302 -9.29 15.74 0.28
CA GLU A 302 -10.54 15.05 -0.08
C GLU A 302 -10.24 13.65 -0.64
N ILE A 303 -9.23 13.52 -1.50
CA ILE A 303 -8.79 12.20 -2.03
C ILE A 303 -8.24 11.32 -0.89
N ILE A 304 -7.44 11.91 0.01
CA ILE A 304 -6.91 11.20 1.18
C ILE A 304 -8.03 10.77 2.12
N THR A 305 -9.04 11.61 2.35
CA THR A 305 -10.20 11.26 3.19
C THR A 305 -10.99 10.09 2.58
N VAL A 306 -11.14 10.05 1.25
CA VAL A 306 -11.71 8.88 0.57
C VAL A 306 -10.85 7.65 0.81
N ASN A 307 -9.52 7.75 0.63
CA ASN A 307 -8.60 6.63 0.84
C ASN A 307 -8.69 6.08 2.28
N GLN A 308 -8.65 6.97 3.27
CA GLN A 308 -8.61 6.72 4.71
C GLN A 308 -10.00 6.51 5.35
N ASP A 309 -11.06 6.31 4.55
CA ASP A 309 -12.40 6.12 5.08
C ASP A 309 -12.46 4.91 6.05
N PRO A 310 -12.99 5.08 7.28
CA PRO A 310 -12.92 4.08 8.34
C PRO A 310 -13.82 2.87 8.10
N LEU A 311 -14.73 2.89 7.11
CA LEU A 311 -15.44 1.65 6.73
C LEU A 311 -14.48 0.62 6.12
N GLY A 312 -13.34 1.08 5.58
CA GLY A 312 -12.32 0.22 5.01
C GLY A 312 -12.80 -0.64 3.86
N LYS A 313 -13.89 -0.25 3.18
CA LYS A 313 -14.40 -0.99 2.02
C LYS A 313 -13.64 -0.59 0.77
N MET A 314 -13.00 -1.54 0.12
CA MET A 314 -12.43 -1.37 -1.22
C MET A 314 -13.56 -1.09 -2.22
N GLY A 315 -13.35 -0.11 -3.11
CA GLY A 315 -14.22 0.18 -4.24
C GLY A 315 -13.95 -0.71 -5.44
N LYS A 316 -14.83 -0.64 -6.44
CA LYS A 316 -14.73 -1.45 -7.66
C LYS A 316 -15.29 -0.74 -8.89
N MET A 317 -14.91 -1.23 -10.07
CA MET A 317 -15.48 -0.78 -11.34
C MET A 317 -16.91 -1.34 -11.45
N VAL A 318 -17.88 -0.44 -11.60
CA VAL A 318 -19.32 -0.80 -11.67
C VAL A 318 -19.89 -0.67 -13.08
N GLN A 319 -19.27 0.14 -13.93
CA GLN A 319 -19.72 0.32 -15.32
C GLN A 319 -18.54 0.63 -16.23
N LYS A 320 -18.61 0.15 -17.48
CA LYS A 320 -17.65 0.45 -18.55
C LYS A 320 -18.38 0.74 -19.85
N ASN A 321 -18.14 1.91 -20.42
CA ASN A 321 -18.72 2.37 -21.68
C ASN A 321 -17.58 2.71 -22.64
N GLY A 322 -17.15 1.73 -23.44
CA GLY A 322 -15.94 1.86 -24.26
C GLY A 322 -14.71 2.06 -23.38
N ASN A 323 -14.04 3.21 -23.55
CA ASN A 323 -12.84 3.60 -22.80
C ASN A 323 -13.15 4.45 -21.54
N ILE A 324 -14.42 4.61 -21.18
CA ILE A 324 -14.82 5.27 -19.94
C ILE A 324 -15.18 4.21 -18.91
N GLU A 325 -14.56 4.28 -17.75
CA GLU A 325 -14.79 3.39 -16.61
C GLU A 325 -15.35 4.20 -15.45
N ILE A 326 -16.38 3.66 -14.78
CA ILE A 326 -16.99 4.26 -13.61
C ILE A 326 -16.75 3.32 -12.43
N TRP A 327 -16.11 3.86 -11.40
CA TRP A 327 -15.79 3.17 -10.16
C TRP A 327 -16.58 3.77 -9.02
N THR A 328 -16.97 2.94 -8.07
CA THR A 328 -17.60 3.40 -6.83
C THR A 328 -16.94 2.75 -5.61
N ARG A 329 -16.79 3.52 -4.54
CA ARG A 329 -16.38 3.04 -3.22
C ARG A 329 -17.43 3.46 -2.19
N PRO A 330 -18.07 2.53 -1.48
CA PRO A 330 -18.89 2.87 -0.32
C PRO A 330 -18.00 3.49 0.77
N ILE A 331 -18.42 4.64 1.30
CA ILE A 331 -17.71 5.40 2.33
C ILE A 331 -18.68 5.90 3.40
N SER A 332 -18.14 6.37 4.52
CA SER A 332 -18.87 7.04 5.57
C SER A 332 -19.25 8.49 5.17
N PRO A 333 -20.27 9.09 5.81
CA PRO A 333 -21.21 8.50 6.75
C PRO A 333 -22.26 7.62 6.05
N LEU A 334 -22.94 6.78 6.85
CA LEU A 334 -24.17 6.11 6.43
C LEU A 334 -25.39 6.96 6.84
N SER A 335 -26.48 6.83 6.10
CA SER A 335 -27.77 7.35 6.52
C SER A 335 -28.34 6.54 7.68
N LYS A 336 -29.36 7.08 8.36
CA LYS A 336 -30.11 6.36 9.41
C LYS A 336 -30.71 5.04 8.93
N ASP A 337 -31.04 4.93 7.65
CA ASP A 337 -31.62 3.75 7.02
C ASP A 337 -30.56 2.79 6.44
N GLY A 338 -29.28 3.02 6.75
CA GLY A 338 -28.17 2.15 6.36
C GLY A 338 -27.70 2.34 4.92
N LYS A 339 -28.06 3.45 4.25
CA LYS A 339 -27.53 3.78 2.91
C LYS A 339 -26.15 4.40 3.03
N TYR A 340 -25.21 4.00 2.18
CA TYR A 340 -23.85 4.54 2.21
C TYR A 340 -23.74 5.91 1.53
N SER A 341 -22.74 6.68 1.93
CA SER A 341 -22.13 7.67 1.05
C SER A 341 -21.19 6.96 0.07
N TYR A 342 -20.83 7.62 -1.03
CA TYR A 342 -19.98 7.01 -2.06
C TYR A 342 -18.91 7.98 -2.56
N SER A 343 -17.71 7.47 -2.83
CA SER A 343 -16.80 8.09 -3.79
C SER A 343 -17.09 7.51 -5.17
N ILE A 344 -17.13 8.37 -6.19
CA ILE A 344 -17.34 8.01 -7.60
C ILE A 344 -16.12 8.49 -8.39
N VAL A 345 -15.46 7.59 -9.11
CA VAL A 345 -14.35 7.94 -10.02
C VAL A 345 -14.78 7.64 -11.45
N VAL A 346 -14.64 8.64 -12.32
CA VAL A 346 -14.80 8.50 -13.77
C VAL A 346 -13.42 8.51 -14.38
N PHE A 347 -12.98 7.36 -14.89
CA PHE A 347 -11.67 7.18 -15.48
C PHE A 347 -11.79 7.13 -17.01
N ASN A 348 -10.97 7.93 -17.70
CA ASN A 348 -10.95 8.02 -19.15
C ASN A 348 -9.65 7.43 -19.70
N ARG A 349 -9.76 6.25 -20.30
CA ARG A 349 -8.64 5.54 -20.93
C ARG A 349 -8.30 6.04 -22.34
N ASN A 350 -9.08 6.96 -22.91
CA ASN A 350 -8.73 7.50 -24.22
C ASN A 350 -7.39 8.24 -24.13
N THR A 351 -6.52 8.05 -25.12
CA THR A 351 -5.23 8.75 -25.24
C THR A 351 -5.26 9.80 -26.37
N LEU A 352 -6.40 9.95 -27.04
CA LEU A 352 -6.62 10.84 -28.16
C LEU A 352 -7.93 11.63 -27.94
N GLY A 353 -7.97 12.85 -28.46
CA GLY A 353 -9.14 13.72 -28.42
C GLY A 353 -9.11 14.77 -27.32
N SER A 354 -10.29 15.33 -27.01
CA SER A 354 -10.48 16.38 -26.00
C SER A 354 -11.24 15.83 -24.78
N VAL A 355 -11.55 16.73 -23.84
CA VAL A 355 -12.37 16.43 -22.66
C VAL A 355 -13.66 15.68 -23.03
N THR A 356 -13.96 14.61 -22.29
CA THR A 356 -15.18 13.81 -22.48
C THR A 356 -16.22 14.22 -21.44
N ASN A 357 -17.45 14.51 -21.90
CA ASN A 357 -18.61 14.71 -21.03
C ASN A 357 -19.28 13.36 -20.76
N VAL A 358 -19.22 12.87 -19.53
CA VAL A 358 -19.82 11.62 -19.09
C VAL A 358 -21.11 11.91 -18.34
N SER A 359 -22.20 11.21 -18.70
CA SER A 359 -23.49 11.31 -18.03
C SER A 359 -23.78 10.01 -17.28
N ILE A 360 -24.04 10.10 -15.99
CA ILE A 360 -24.21 8.97 -15.09
C ILE A 360 -25.54 9.11 -14.38
N LYS A 361 -26.43 8.13 -14.53
CA LYS A 361 -27.65 8.06 -13.73
C LYS A 361 -27.29 7.44 -12.38
N LEU A 362 -27.64 8.09 -11.27
CA LEU A 362 -27.14 7.65 -9.95
C LEU A 362 -27.63 6.24 -9.57
N ASP A 363 -28.90 5.93 -9.83
CA ASP A 363 -29.45 4.60 -9.56
C ASP A 363 -28.79 3.47 -10.37
N SER A 364 -28.25 3.77 -11.56
CA SER A 364 -27.57 2.76 -12.38
C SER A 364 -26.22 2.32 -11.83
N ILE A 365 -25.64 3.08 -10.90
CA ILE A 365 -24.38 2.76 -10.22
C ILE A 365 -24.58 2.44 -8.73
N GLY A 366 -25.82 2.14 -8.32
CA GLY A 366 -26.15 1.68 -6.97
C GLY A 366 -26.38 2.78 -5.93
N LEU A 367 -26.40 4.05 -6.34
CA LEU A 367 -26.76 5.17 -5.46
C LEU A 367 -28.28 5.32 -5.42
N ASP A 368 -28.91 4.58 -4.50
CA ASP A 368 -30.37 4.36 -4.45
C ASP A 368 -31.05 4.99 -3.22
N SER A 369 -30.37 5.88 -2.49
CA SER A 369 -30.96 6.53 -1.31
C SER A 369 -32.15 7.42 -1.68
N PRO A 370 -33.35 7.19 -1.10
CA PRO A 370 -34.53 8.03 -1.36
C PRO A 370 -34.35 9.47 -0.84
N ASN A 371 -33.43 9.69 0.09
CA ASN A 371 -33.13 11.00 0.66
C ASN A 371 -32.16 11.82 -0.20
N CYS A 372 -31.66 11.24 -1.31
CA CYS A 372 -30.71 11.86 -2.23
C CYS A 372 -29.30 12.04 -1.61
N TYR A 373 -28.40 12.69 -2.35
CA TYR A 373 -26.99 12.88 -2.02
C TYR A 373 -26.58 14.34 -2.21
N SER A 374 -25.68 14.83 -1.36
CA SER A 374 -24.89 16.03 -1.59
C SER A 374 -23.58 15.63 -2.27
N ILE A 375 -23.37 16.09 -3.51
CA ILE A 375 -22.23 15.72 -4.34
C ILE A 375 -21.31 16.93 -4.54
N TYR A 376 -20.00 16.72 -4.40
CA TYR A 376 -18.95 17.71 -4.68
C TYR A 376 -17.72 17.08 -5.35
N ASP A 377 -16.94 17.87 -6.08
CA ASP A 377 -15.67 17.47 -6.71
C ASP A 377 -14.52 17.57 -5.71
N VAL A 378 -13.59 16.62 -5.71
CA VAL A 378 -12.46 16.59 -4.76
C VAL A 378 -11.43 17.71 -4.95
N PHE A 379 -11.50 18.47 -6.05
CA PHE A 379 -10.75 19.71 -6.24
C PHE A 379 -11.58 20.98 -6.01
N ASP A 380 -12.89 20.84 -5.75
CA ASP A 380 -13.82 21.96 -5.54
C ASP A 380 -14.91 21.60 -4.52
N SER A 381 -14.48 21.29 -3.29
CA SER A 381 -15.38 20.76 -2.25
C SER A 381 -16.35 21.79 -1.65
N GLU A 382 -16.16 23.08 -1.95
CA GLU A 382 -17.07 24.15 -1.54
C GLU A 382 -18.34 24.20 -2.42
N HIS A 383 -18.29 23.70 -3.66
CA HIS A 383 -19.43 23.68 -4.57
C HIS A 383 -20.20 22.35 -4.47
N VAL A 384 -21.16 22.31 -3.55
CA VAL A 384 -21.99 21.13 -3.27
C VAL A 384 -23.33 21.23 -4.00
N THR A 385 -23.71 20.17 -4.72
CA THR A 385 -25.01 20.08 -5.42
C THR A 385 -25.81 18.86 -4.97
N LYS A 386 -27.13 19.00 -4.82
CA LYS A 386 -28.03 17.88 -4.48
C LYS A 386 -28.39 17.07 -5.72
N TYR A 387 -28.26 15.75 -5.63
CA TYR A 387 -28.69 14.80 -6.65
C TYR A 387 -29.46 13.63 -6.04
N CYS A 388 -30.59 13.28 -6.62
CA CYS A 388 -31.42 12.13 -6.26
C CYS A 388 -31.15 10.93 -7.20
N PRO A 389 -31.56 9.70 -6.83
CA PRO A 389 -31.24 8.49 -7.61
C PRO A 389 -31.62 8.55 -9.10
N GLN A 390 -32.73 9.21 -9.42
CA GLN A 390 -33.19 9.39 -10.80
C GLN A 390 -32.45 10.45 -11.61
N ASP A 391 -31.65 11.30 -10.95
CA ASP A 391 -30.95 12.41 -11.58
C ASP A 391 -29.71 11.93 -12.34
N THR A 392 -29.32 12.72 -13.33
CA THR A 392 -28.12 12.47 -14.14
C THR A 392 -27.00 13.40 -13.72
N LEU A 393 -25.96 12.84 -13.14
CA LEU A 393 -24.70 13.52 -12.86
C LEU A 393 -23.89 13.66 -14.15
N LYS A 394 -23.34 14.87 -14.39
CA LYS A 394 -22.48 15.15 -15.55
C LYS A 394 -21.08 15.46 -15.06
N ILE A 395 -20.10 14.70 -15.54
CA ILE A 395 -18.69 14.84 -15.18
C ILE A 395 -17.86 15.03 -16.45
N GLN A 396 -16.92 15.98 -16.40
CA GLN A 396 -15.91 16.17 -17.43
C GLN A 396 -14.62 15.47 -17.04
N VAL A 397 -14.00 14.76 -17.97
CA VAL A 397 -12.75 14.04 -17.73
C VAL A 397 -11.83 14.12 -18.96
N ASN A 398 -10.58 14.51 -18.73
CA ASN A 398 -9.55 14.59 -19.77
C ASN A 398 -9.12 13.18 -20.24
N PRO A 399 -8.59 13.03 -21.47
CA PRO A 399 -7.86 11.83 -21.88
C PRO A 399 -6.75 11.46 -20.89
N SER A 400 -6.53 10.16 -20.68
CA SER A 400 -5.56 9.62 -19.71
C SER A 400 -5.68 10.19 -18.29
N SER A 401 -6.90 10.54 -17.88
CA SER A 401 -7.15 11.15 -16.57
C SER A 401 -8.36 10.57 -15.86
N ALA A 402 -8.55 10.96 -14.62
CA ALA A 402 -9.75 10.68 -13.85
C ALA A 402 -10.31 11.95 -13.19
N SER A 403 -11.62 11.92 -12.98
CA SER A 403 -12.35 12.87 -12.15
C SER A 403 -13.01 12.12 -11.00
N MET A 404 -12.94 12.67 -9.80
CA MET A 404 -13.50 12.06 -8.59
C MET A 404 -14.47 13.02 -7.92
N VAL A 405 -15.62 12.49 -7.54
CA VAL A 405 -16.61 13.21 -6.74
C VAL A 405 -16.98 12.39 -5.50
N VAL A 406 -17.35 13.08 -4.44
CA VAL A 406 -17.88 12.48 -3.22
C VAL A 406 -19.37 12.77 -3.13
N ALA A 407 -20.17 11.71 -3.05
CA ALA A 407 -21.61 11.74 -2.86
C ALA A 407 -21.97 11.38 -1.41
N LYS A 408 -22.14 12.40 -0.56
CA LYS A 408 -22.55 12.24 0.84
C LYS A 408 -24.05 12.00 0.91
N VAL A 409 -24.47 10.90 1.50
CA VAL A 409 -25.88 10.56 1.66
C VAL A 409 -26.58 11.57 2.58
N LEU A 410 -27.79 11.98 2.23
CA LEU A 410 -28.61 12.86 3.05
C LEU A 410 -29.48 12.05 4.02
N ASN A 411 -29.74 12.64 5.19
CA ASN A 411 -30.57 12.06 6.26
C ASN A 411 -31.98 12.62 6.29
#